data_AF-A0A1X7A178-F1
#
_entry.id   AF-A0A1X7A178-F1
#
_cell.length_a   1.000
_cell.length_b   1.000
_cell.length_c   1.000
_cell.angle_alpha   90.00
_cell.angle_beta   90.00
_cell.angle_gamma   90.00
#
_symmetry.space_group_name_H-M   'P 1'
#
loop_
_entity.id
_entity.type
_entity.pdbx_description
1 polymer ?
#
loop_
_entity_poly.entity_id
_entity_poly.type
_entity_poly.pdbx_seq_one_letter_code
_entity_poly.pdbx_strand_id
1 'polypeptide(L)'
;MIPTIQRPQSYGVQAYGAVKDITINARELQQLVFSRAIRALARIRQNGKGDLQDFHAVLADNRRLWTHVATQAATNPGLSFEKTKELLSLADFVFKHSFFVKTRGADITPLIKLNTEMRDGVRGQVFAPPSHNSRVIGEA
;
A
#
# COMPACT_ATOMS: atom_id res chain seq x y z
N MET A 1 44.39 -42.48 24.39
CA MET A 1 44.53 -41.09 23.91
C MET A 1 43.49 -40.86 22.81
N ILE A 2 42.88 -39.68 22.81
CA ILE A 2 41.62 -39.26 22.17
C ILE A 2 41.70 -39.31 20.62
N PRO A 3 40.61 -39.62 19.89
CA PRO A 3 40.62 -39.63 18.42
C PRO A 3 40.57 -38.21 17.85
N THR A 4 41.48 -37.88 16.93
CA THR A 4 41.40 -36.66 16.12
C THR A 4 40.43 -36.91 14.97
N ILE A 5 39.22 -36.35 15.09
CA ILE A 5 38.23 -36.32 14.00
C ILE A 5 38.65 -35.22 13.02
N GLN A 6 39.14 -35.61 11.84
CA GLN A 6 39.33 -34.70 10.71
C GLN A 6 37.99 -34.60 9.96
N ARG A 7 37.32 -33.45 10.06
CA ARG A 7 36.04 -33.21 9.38
C ARG A 7 36.26 -33.10 7.86
N PRO A 8 35.48 -33.81 7.02
CA PRO A 8 35.48 -33.55 5.58
C PRO A 8 34.82 -32.18 5.30
N GLN A 9 35.52 -31.29 4.59
CA GLN A 9 34.92 -30.10 4.02
C GLN A 9 34.03 -30.53 2.85
N SER A 10 32.72 -30.39 3.03
CA SER A 10 31.71 -30.98 2.15
C SER A 10 30.73 -29.90 1.67
N TYR A 11 30.91 -29.57 0.38
CA TYR A 11 29.98 -29.07 -0.65
C TYR A 11 29.09 -27.84 -0.40
N GLY A 12 29.15 -26.93 -1.37
CA GLY A 12 28.41 -25.67 -1.39
C GLY A 12 26.89 -25.85 -1.30
N VAL A 13 26.25 -24.90 -0.63
CA VAL A 13 24.78 -24.81 -0.55
C VAL A 13 24.27 -24.17 -1.83
N GLN A 14 24.14 -24.97 -2.89
CA GLN A 14 23.20 -24.70 -3.96
C GLN A 14 21.81 -25.18 -3.51
N ALA A 15 21.00 -24.28 -2.95
CA ALA A 15 19.54 -24.42 -2.89
C ALA A 15 18.81 -23.12 -2.47
N TYR A 16 19.26 -21.94 -2.93
CA TYR A 16 18.37 -20.77 -3.06
C TYR A 16 17.99 -20.62 -4.53
N GLY A 17 17.34 -21.65 -5.05
CA GLY A 17 17.02 -21.75 -6.47
C GLY A 17 16.18 -22.98 -6.77
N ALA A 18 15.01 -23.11 -6.14
CA ALA A 18 14.00 -24.11 -6.51
C ALA A 18 12.61 -23.84 -5.89
N VAL A 19 12.12 -22.61 -5.98
CA VAL A 19 10.66 -22.37 -6.10
C VAL A 19 10.48 -21.59 -7.41
N LYS A 20 10.58 -22.29 -8.54
CA LYS A 20 9.44 -22.85 -9.30
C LYS A 20 8.60 -21.76 -9.98
N ASP A 21 9.04 -21.35 -11.18
CA ASP A 21 8.26 -21.21 -12.43
C ASP A 21 6.76 -20.81 -12.42
N ILE A 22 6.27 -20.07 -11.44
CA ILE A 22 4.99 -19.34 -11.51
C ILE A 22 5.18 -17.97 -10.84
N THR A 23 6.11 -17.17 -11.34
CA THR A 23 6.38 -15.86 -10.76
C THR A 23 5.88 -14.79 -11.70
N ILE A 24 4.60 -14.43 -11.60
CA ILE A 24 4.30 -13.00 -11.68
C ILE A 24 5.22 -12.41 -10.60
N ASN A 25 6.21 -11.62 -11.01
CA ASN A 25 7.16 -11.00 -10.10
C ASN A 25 6.37 -10.36 -8.95
N ALA A 26 6.76 -10.55 -7.69
CA ALA A 26 6.05 -9.93 -6.56
C ALA A 26 5.83 -8.42 -6.78
N ARG A 27 6.76 -7.78 -7.50
CA ARG A 27 6.63 -6.40 -7.97
C ARG A 27 5.54 -6.19 -9.04
N GLU A 28 5.44 -7.06 -10.03
CA GLU A 28 4.39 -7.01 -11.06
C GLU A 28 3.01 -7.23 -10.43
N LEU A 29 2.89 -8.18 -9.49
CA LEU A 29 1.64 -8.41 -8.77
C LEU A 29 1.23 -7.17 -7.98
N GLN A 30 2.17 -6.55 -7.25
CA GLN A 30 1.93 -5.29 -6.56
C GLN A 30 1.45 -4.20 -7.53
N GLN A 31 2.12 -4.04 -8.67
CA GLN A 31 1.73 -3.05 -9.69
C GLN A 31 0.34 -3.31 -10.27
N LEU A 32 -0.01 -4.57 -10.53
CA LEU A 32 -1.33 -4.96 -11.02
C LEU A 32 -2.43 -4.65 -9.99
N VAL A 33 -2.20 -4.95 -8.71
CA VAL A 33 -3.14 -4.68 -7.62
C VAL A 33 -3.39 -3.17 -7.48
N PHE A 34 -2.35 -2.34 -7.45
CA PHE A 34 -2.52 -0.89 -7.40
C PHE A 34 -3.16 -0.34 -8.68
N SER A 35 -2.81 -0.88 -9.86
CA SER A 35 -3.44 -0.48 -11.13
C SER A 35 -4.94 -0.75 -11.14
N ARG A 36 -5.38 -1.88 -10.58
CA ARG A 36 -6.81 -2.19 -10.42
C ARG A 36 -7.50 -1.17 -9.49
N ALA A 37 -6.87 -0.83 -8.37
CA ALA A 37 -7.40 0.17 -7.45
C ALA A 37 -7.52 1.56 -8.09
N ILE A 38 -6.49 1.99 -8.82
CA ILE A 38 -6.49 3.27 -9.57
C ILE A 38 -7.65 3.33 -10.56
N ARG A 39 -7.85 2.29 -11.38
CA ARG A 39 -8.94 2.24 -12.35
C ARG A 39 -10.32 2.29 -11.68
N ALA A 40 -10.50 1.57 -10.58
CA ALA A 40 -11.75 1.57 -9.83
C ALA A 40 -12.06 2.95 -9.23
N LEU A 41 -11.07 3.59 -8.61
CA LEU A 41 -11.21 4.95 -8.06
C LEU A 41 -11.48 5.99 -9.16
N ALA A 42 -10.81 5.88 -10.31
CA ALA A 42 -11.05 6.76 -11.44
C ALA A 42 -12.47 6.63 -12.00
N ARG A 43 -13.01 5.40 -12.06
CA ARG A 43 -14.39 5.13 -12.48
C ARG A 43 -15.40 5.82 -11.57
N ILE A 44 -15.29 5.63 -10.26
CA ILE A 44 -16.25 6.26 -9.32
C ILE A 44 -16.07 7.78 -9.23
N ARG A 45 -14.89 8.32 -9.59
CA ARG A 45 -14.68 9.77 -9.74
C ARG A 45 -15.41 10.31 -10.97
N GLN A 46 -15.39 9.59 -12.09
CA GLN A 46 -16.08 9.99 -13.33
C GLN A 46 -17.60 9.86 -13.22
N ASN A 47 -18.08 8.75 -12.65
CA ASN A 47 -19.51 8.48 -12.51
C ASN A 47 -20.16 9.21 -11.32
N GLY A 48 -19.34 9.79 -10.43
CA GLY A 48 -19.79 10.40 -9.19
C GLY A 48 -20.52 9.41 -8.28
N LYS A 49 -21.54 9.92 -7.56
CA LYS A 49 -22.38 9.12 -6.65
C LYS A 49 -23.57 8.44 -7.35
N GLY A 50 -23.57 8.34 -8.69
CA GLY A 50 -24.66 7.78 -9.48
C GLY A 50 -24.98 6.32 -9.13
N ASP A 51 -23.97 5.55 -8.70
CA ASP A 51 -24.12 4.24 -8.07
C ASP A 51 -23.45 4.27 -6.68
N LEU A 52 -24.26 4.53 -5.65
CA LEU A 52 -23.79 4.58 -4.26
C LEU A 52 -23.22 3.25 -3.77
N GLN A 53 -23.69 2.12 -4.30
CA GLN A 53 -23.22 0.81 -3.91
C GLN A 53 -21.81 0.56 -4.46
N ASP A 54 -21.58 0.82 -5.75
CA ASP A 54 -20.23 0.75 -6.36
C ASP A 54 -19.27 1.74 -5.70
N PHE A 55 -19.72 2.96 -5.41
CA PHE A 55 -18.93 3.98 -4.73
C PHE A 55 -18.43 3.51 -3.35
N HIS A 56 -19.32 2.97 -2.51
CA HIS A 56 -18.95 2.46 -1.19
C HIS A 56 -18.06 1.22 -1.26
N ALA A 57 -18.33 0.30 -2.20
CA ALA A 57 -17.56 -0.91 -2.40
C ALA A 57 -16.11 -0.59 -2.81
N VAL A 58 -15.91 0.29 -3.79
CA VAL A 58 -14.58 0.70 -4.26
C VAL A 58 -13.77 1.36 -3.14
N LEU A 59 -14.37 2.23 -2.32
CA LEU A 59 -13.69 2.83 -1.18
C LEU A 59 -13.35 1.81 -0.09
N ALA A 60 -14.21 0.81 0.13
CA ALA A 60 -13.94 -0.27 1.07
C ALA A 60 -12.78 -1.15 0.60
N ASP A 61 -12.74 -1.51 -0.68
CA ASP A 61 -11.66 -2.30 -1.27
C ASP A 61 -10.33 -1.56 -1.25
N ASN A 62 -10.33 -0.25 -1.51
CA ASN A 62 -9.13 0.57 -1.36
C ASN A 62 -8.61 0.56 0.09
N ARG A 63 -9.49 0.65 1.10
CA ARG A 63 -9.07 0.53 2.50
C ARG A 63 -8.50 -0.86 2.81
N ARG A 64 -9.13 -1.93 2.31
CA ARG A 64 -8.64 -3.31 2.50
C ARG A 64 -7.23 -3.49 1.94
N LEU A 65 -6.96 -2.98 0.73
CA LEU A 65 -5.62 -2.97 0.15
C LEU A 65 -4.60 -2.33 1.11
N TRP A 66 -4.92 -1.15 1.65
CA TRP A 66 -4.03 -0.44 2.56
C TRP A 66 -3.90 -1.09 3.94
N THR A 67 -4.91 -1.83 4.40
CA THR A 67 -4.78 -2.71 5.58
C THR A 67 -3.73 -3.80 5.32
N HIS A 68 -3.76 -4.46 4.15
CA HIS A 68 -2.74 -5.45 3.82
C HIS A 68 -1.33 -4.84 3.77
N VAL A 69 -1.18 -3.65 3.16
CA VAL A 69 0.10 -2.92 3.13
C VAL A 69 0.59 -2.62 4.55
N ALA A 70 -0.26 -2.09 5.42
CA ALA A 70 0.08 -1.76 6.79
C ALA A 70 0.48 -3.00 7.61
N THR A 71 -0.28 -4.10 7.49
CA THR A 71 0.04 -5.37 8.17
C THR A 71 1.38 -5.90 7.71
N GLN A 72 1.61 -5.98 6.40
CA GLN A 72 2.90 -6.46 5.85
C GLN A 72 4.07 -5.57 6.30
N ALA A 73 3.89 -4.25 6.36
CA ALA A 73 4.92 -3.34 6.86
C ALA A 73 5.21 -3.58 8.35
N ALA A 74 4.18 -3.75 9.18
CA ALA A 74 4.32 -3.93 10.62
C ALA A 74 4.94 -5.29 11.01
N THR A 75 4.74 -6.33 10.19
CA THR A 75 5.23 -7.69 10.49
C THR A 75 6.50 -8.07 9.73
N ASN A 76 7.06 -7.18 8.90
CA ASN A 76 8.25 -7.47 8.11
C ASN A 76 9.54 -7.14 8.89
N PRO A 77 10.32 -8.16 9.32
CA PRO A 77 11.55 -7.93 10.08
C PRO A 77 12.68 -7.30 9.24
N GLY A 78 12.58 -7.32 7.92
CA GLY A 78 13.56 -6.74 7.00
C GLY A 78 13.30 -5.26 6.65
N LEU A 79 12.24 -4.66 7.18
CA LEU A 79 11.88 -3.26 6.92
C LEU A 79 12.44 -2.35 8.01
N SER A 80 13.07 -1.22 7.63
CA SER A 80 13.54 -0.24 8.63
C SER A 80 12.37 0.40 9.37
N PHE A 81 12.61 0.87 10.60
CA PHE A 81 11.59 1.52 11.41
C PHE A 81 10.97 2.74 10.69
N GLU A 82 11.81 3.55 10.03
CA GLU A 82 11.38 4.74 9.28
C GLU A 82 10.46 4.36 8.14
N LYS A 83 10.80 3.29 7.39
CA LYS A 83 9.99 2.83 6.27
C LYS A 83 8.67 2.22 6.72
N THR A 84 8.66 1.49 7.83
CA THR A 84 7.43 1.01 8.47
C THR A 84 6.55 2.18 8.88
N LYS A 85 7.10 3.18 9.58
CA LYS A 85 6.38 4.39 10.01
C LYS A 85 5.80 5.18 8.85
N GLU A 86 6.56 5.32 7.75
CA GLU A 86 6.09 5.96 6.51
C GLU A 86 4.85 5.22 5.95
N LEU A 87 4.92 3.90 5.77
CA LEU A 87 3.81 3.11 5.22
C LEU A 87 2.57 3.14 6.13
N LEU A 88 2.75 3.10 7.45
CA LEU A 88 1.65 3.23 8.41
C LEU A 88 1.00 4.62 8.36
N SER A 89 1.80 5.68 8.15
CA SER A 89 1.29 7.05 8.03
C SER A 89 0.47 7.24 6.74
N LEU A 90 0.90 6.62 5.64
CA LEU A 90 0.14 6.59 4.38
C LEU A 90 -1.16 5.79 4.52
N ALA A 91 -1.15 4.67 5.24
CA ALA A 91 -2.35 3.89 5.52
C ALA A 91 -3.37 4.70 6.36
N ASP A 92 -2.90 5.41 7.40
CA ASP A 92 -3.74 6.30 8.21
C ASP A 92 -4.38 7.42 7.35
N PHE A 93 -3.61 8.03 6.46
CA PHE A 93 -4.13 9.00 5.50
C PHE A 93 -5.25 8.38 4.64
N VAL A 94 -5.04 7.18 4.08
CA VAL A 94 -6.06 6.51 3.25
C VAL A 94 -7.33 6.23 4.03
N PHE A 95 -7.23 5.78 5.28
CA PHE A 95 -8.40 5.50 6.11
C PHE A 95 -9.21 6.76 6.40
N LYS A 96 -8.55 7.84 6.83
CA LYS A 96 -9.17 9.15 7.10
C LYS A 96 -9.78 9.75 5.84
N HIS A 97 -9.03 9.79 4.74
CA HIS A 97 -9.48 10.41 3.51
C HIS A 97 -10.62 9.63 2.85
N SER A 98 -10.57 8.29 2.87
CA SER A 98 -11.70 7.46 2.41
C SER A 98 -12.98 7.72 3.21
N PHE A 99 -12.86 7.99 4.52
CA PHE A 99 -13.99 8.39 5.34
C PHE A 99 -14.53 9.77 4.93
N PHE A 100 -13.67 10.75 4.68
CA PHE A 100 -14.10 12.08 4.23
C PHE A 100 -14.71 12.09 2.83
N VAL A 101 -14.19 11.30 1.90
CA VAL A 101 -14.81 11.11 0.59
C VAL A 101 -16.24 10.59 0.76
N LYS A 102 -16.41 9.56 1.60
CA LYS A 102 -17.71 8.93 1.86
C LYS A 102 -18.71 9.89 2.52
N THR A 103 -18.29 10.59 3.56
CA THR A 103 -19.19 11.32 4.48
C THR A 103 -19.26 12.83 4.24
N ARG A 104 -18.18 13.43 3.73
CA ARG A 104 -18.03 14.88 3.57
C ARG A 104 -17.91 15.31 2.11
N GLY A 105 -17.95 14.37 1.16
CA GLY A 105 -17.82 14.68 -0.26
C GLY A 105 -16.43 15.19 -0.65
N ALA A 106 -15.38 14.82 0.10
CA ALA A 106 -14.01 15.16 -0.26
C ALA A 106 -13.63 14.55 -1.63
N ASP A 107 -12.68 15.19 -2.32
CA ASP A 107 -12.19 14.73 -3.62
C ASP A 107 -11.48 13.36 -3.51
N ILE A 108 -11.74 12.46 -4.46
CA ILE A 108 -11.10 11.14 -4.59
C ILE A 108 -9.68 11.24 -5.13
N THR A 109 -9.34 12.32 -5.85
CA THR A 109 -8.05 12.49 -6.55
C THR A 109 -6.81 12.21 -5.68
N PRO A 110 -6.73 12.61 -4.39
CA PRO A 110 -5.61 12.26 -3.53
C PRO A 110 -5.38 10.74 -3.38
N LEU A 111 -6.44 9.93 -3.32
CA LEU A 111 -6.32 8.47 -3.25
C LEU A 111 -5.81 7.87 -4.56
N ILE A 112 -6.24 8.42 -5.70
CA ILE A 112 -5.75 8.00 -7.03
C ILE A 112 -4.25 8.30 -7.14
N LYS A 113 -3.84 9.52 -6.74
CA LYS A 113 -2.44 9.95 -6.80
C LYS A 113 -1.55 9.05 -5.95
N LEU A 114 -1.91 8.82 -4.69
CA LEU A 114 -1.14 7.98 -3.78
C LEU A 114 -0.99 6.53 -4.30
N ASN A 115 -2.07 5.92 -4.80
CA ASN A 115 -1.99 4.57 -5.38
C ASN A 115 -1.11 4.53 -6.65
N THR A 116 -1.08 5.62 -7.41
CA THR A 116 -0.21 5.77 -8.59
C THR A 116 1.26 5.84 -8.17
N GLU A 117 1.59 6.69 -7.18
CA GLU A 117 2.94 6.80 -6.62
C GLU A 117 3.43 5.44 -6.06
N MET A 118 2.56 4.69 -5.38
CA MET A 118 2.87 3.34 -4.86
C MET A 118 3.08 2.29 -5.95
N ARG A 119 2.31 2.34 -7.04
CA ARG A 119 2.50 1.48 -8.21
C ARG A 119 3.86 1.75 -8.88
N ASP A 120 4.16 3.02 -9.09
CA ASP A 120 5.35 3.46 -9.81
C ASP A 120 6.61 3.31 -8.92
N GLY A 121 6.42 3.26 -7.60
CA GLY A 121 7.48 3.02 -6.62
C GLY A 121 8.39 4.23 -6.46
N VAL A 122 7.83 5.44 -6.60
CA VAL A 122 8.58 6.70 -6.51
C VAL A 122 9.22 6.80 -5.13
N ARG A 123 10.55 6.77 -5.07
CA ARG A 123 11.34 6.95 -3.85
C ARG A 123 11.29 8.44 -3.46
N GLY A 124 10.65 8.75 -2.34
CA GLY A 124 10.95 9.99 -1.60
C GLY A 124 10.24 11.27 -2.04
N GLN A 125 9.03 11.21 -2.58
CA GLN A 125 8.16 12.39 -2.52
C GLN A 125 7.31 12.26 -1.25
N VAL A 126 7.65 13.06 -0.24
CA VAL A 126 6.86 13.18 1.00
C VAL A 126 5.46 13.62 0.57
N PHE A 127 4.52 12.68 0.51
CA PHE A 127 3.10 13.02 0.47
C PHE A 127 2.78 13.67 1.81
N ALA A 128 2.91 14.99 1.87
CA ALA A 128 2.41 15.77 2.99
C ALA A 128 0.88 15.68 2.94
N PRO A 129 0.22 15.00 3.89
CA PRO A 129 -1.23 14.97 3.93
C PRO A 129 -1.73 16.42 3.98
N PRO A 130 -2.81 16.77 3.25
CA PRO A 130 -3.36 18.12 3.31
C PRO A 130 -3.65 18.48 4.77
N SER A 131 -3.00 19.54 5.24
CA SER A 131 -3.25 20.11 6.56
C SER A 131 -4.74 20.46 6.61
N HIS A 132 -5.42 19.95 7.63
CA HIS A 132 -6.82 20.28 7.88
C HIS A 132 -6.89 21.72 8.39
N ASN A 133 -6.82 22.70 7.47
CA ASN A 133 -7.13 24.07 7.80
C ASN A 133 -8.65 24.19 7.93
N SER A 134 -9.14 23.92 9.13
CA SER A 134 -10.52 24.14 9.52
C SER A 134 -10.69 25.64 9.74
N ARG A 135 -10.88 26.40 8.66
CA ARG A 135 -11.37 27.77 8.77
C ARG A 135 -12.62 27.93 7.91
N VAL A 136 -13.72 27.39 8.45
CA VAL A 136 -15.07 27.87 8.17
C VAL A 136 -15.80 27.97 9.51
N ILE A 137 -15.42 29.00 10.26
CA ILE A 137 -16.35 29.77 11.09
C ILE A 137 -16.46 31.09 10.31
N GLY A 138 -17.60 31.46 9.73
CA GLY A 138 -18.87 31.58 10.42
C GLY A 138 -18.85 32.88 11.19
N GLU A 139 -18.80 34.02 10.51
CA GLU A 139 -19.13 35.32 11.10
C GLU A 139 -20.09 36.04 10.15
N ALA A 140 -21.09 36.64 10.80
CA ALA A 140 -22.32 37.20 10.28
C ALA A 140 -22.13 38.52 9.52
#